data_AF-A0A093CQ93-F1
#
_entry.id   AF-A0A093CQ93-F1
#
_cell.length_a   1.000
_cell.length_b   1.000
_cell.length_c   1.000
_cell.angle_alpha   90.00
_cell.angle_beta   90.00
_cell.angle_gamma   90.00
#
_symmetry.space_group_name_H-M   'P 1'
#
loop_
_entity.id
_entity.type
_entity.pdbx_description
1 polymer ?
#
loop_
_entity_poly.entity_id
_entity_poly.type
_entity_poly.pdbx_seq_one_letter_code
_entity_poly.pdbx_strand_id
1 'polypeptide(L)'
;FHDDLFYTDTDDMRWVKVPATGDVPGGRASHSAAVFKDIFGGIGPDGALGTTYKYHVGMCILALQRQQWTLLQLDSPLPAGRLDQATCVIPGHAGESGDGEAVTWEDQAGDTAEPLRKSRDEEGCAEDTAVHLLVVFGGMDTQGKVHRDCAVSLIK
;
A
#
# COMPACT_ATOMS: atom_id res chain seq x y z
N PHE A 1 12.09 -19.11 -2.78
CA PHE A 1 11.21 -17.93 -2.78
C PHE A 1 10.10 -18.14 -3.80
N HIS A 2 8.93 -17.52 -3.59
CA HIS A 2 7.78 -17.60 -4.50
C HIS A 2 7.46 -16.20 -5.03
N ASP A 3 6.96 -16.13 -6.26
CA ASP A 3 6.61 -14.91 -7.02
C ASP A 3 5.16 -14.94 -7.53
N ASP A 4 4.36 -15.90 -7.08
CA ASP A 4 2.96 -16.03 -7.43
C ASP A 4 2.06 -15.23 -6.47
N LEU A 5 0.95 -14.74 -7.04
CA LEU A 5 -0.11 -14.05 -6.31
C LEU A 5 -1.42 -14.81 -6.51
N PHE A 6 -2.16 -14.97 -5.42
CA PHE A 6 -3.48 -15.55 -5.42
C PHE A 6 -4.43 -14.65 -4.62
N TYR A 7 -5.71 -14.67 -4.98
CA TYR A 7 -6.78 -14.20 -4.11
C TYR A 7 -7.74 -15.34 -3.80
N THR A 8 -8.43 -15.24 -2.67
CA THR A 8 -9.56 -16.10 -2.37
C THR A 8 -10.83 -15.36 -2.76
N ASP A 9 -11.60 -15.94 -3.68
CA ASP A 9 -12.97 -15.53 -3.91
C ASP A 9 -13.81 -15.98 -2.72
N THR A 10 -14.42 -15.03 -2.01
CA THR A 10 -15.20 -15.31 -0.80
C THR A 10 -16.62 -15.76 -1.11
N ASP A 11 -17.11 -15.59 -2.34
CA ASP A 11 -18.45 -16.00 -2.74
C ASP A 11 -18.51 -17.52 -2.94
N ASP A 12 -17.46 -18.09 -3.55
CA ASP A 12 -17.36 -19.54 -3.83
C ASP A 12 -16.24 -20.26 -3.07
N MET A 13 -15.49 -19.54 -2.23
CA MET A 13 -14.38 -20.02 -1.39
C MET A 13 -13.25 -20.67 -2.18
N ARG A 14 -12.98 -20.21 -3.41
CA ARG A 14 -11.90 -20.73 -4.25
C ARG A 14 -10.69 -19.82 -4.32
N TRP A 15 -9.52 -20.44 -4.41
CA TRP A 15 -8.28 -19.72 -4.71
C TRP A 15 -8.15 -19.53 -6.21
N VAL A 16 -7.91 -18.28 -6.63
CA VAL A 16 -7.70 -17.91 -8.02
C VAL A 16 -6.28 -17.39 -8.18
N LYS A 17 -5.54 -17.97 -9.14
CA LYS A 17 -4.21 -17.50 -9.49
C LYS A 17 -4.32 -16.21 -10.29
N VAL A 18 -3.62 -15.19 -9.84
CA VAL A 18 -3.57 -13.89 -10.50
C VAL A 18 -2.51 -13.91 -11.61
N PRO A 19 -2.84 -13.48 -12.85
CA PRO A 19 -1.84 -13.32 -13.89
C PRO A 19 -0.78 -12.29 -13.49
N ALA A 20 0.50 -12.70 -13.53
CA ALA A 20 1.63 -11.83 -13.32
C ALA A 20 2.05 -11.20 -14.64
N THR A 21 1.79 -9.91 -14.82
CA THR A 21 2.21 -9.11 -15.98
C THR A 21 2.79 -7.77 -15.52
N GLY A 22 3.51 -7.06 -16.39
CA GLY A 22 4.17 -5.79 -16.05
C GLY A 22 5.49 -5.98 -15.33
N ASP A 23 5.79 -5.11 -14.36
CA ASP A 23 7.00 -5.16 -13.53
C ASP A 23 6.86 -6.21 -12.42
N VAL A 24 6.85 -7.49 -12.81
CA VAL A 24 6.61 -8.59 -11.87
C VAL A 24 7.68 -8.62 -10.77
N PRO A 25 7.30 -8.59 -9.49
CA PRO A 25 8.26 -8.70 -8.39
C PRO A 25 8.97 -10.04 -8.44
N GLY A 26 10.31 -10.04 -8.35
CA GLY A 26 11.07 -11.27 -8.16
C GLY A 26 10.65 -11.99 -6.86
N GLY A 27 10.81 -13.31 -6.86
CA GLY A 27 10.38 -14.15 -5.74
C GLY A 27 10.99 -13.71 -4.42
N ARG A 28 10.14 -13.54 -3.40
CA ARG A 28 10.53 -12.99 -2.09
C ARG A 28 9.77 -13.62 -0.92
N ALA A 29 10.25 -13.41 0.30
CA ALA A 29 9.60 -13.80 1.55
C ALA A 29 9.67 -12.66 2.57
N SER A 30 8.92 -12.75 3.68
CA SER A 30 8.93 -11.75 4.77
C SER A 30 8.70 -10.30 4.30
N HIS A 31 8.01 -10.12 3.18
CA HIS A 31 7.59 -8.80 2.72
C HIS A 31 6.36 -8.36 3.50
N SER A 32 6.13 -7.05 3.50
CA SER A 32 4.93 -6.45 4.08
C SER A 32 3.99 -6.02 2.96
N ALA A 33 2.68 -6.17 3.15
CA ALA A 33 1.68 -5.74 2.20
C ALA A 33 0.62 -4.90 2.89
N ALA A 34 0.13 -3.85 2.22
CA ALA A 34 -0.93 -3.00 2.74
C ALA A 34 -2.15 -2.97 1.80
N VAL A 35 -3.26 -2.46 2.32
CA VAL A 35 -4.48 -2.15 1.53
C VAL A 35 -4.05 -1.32 0.31
N PHE A 36 -4.65 -1.58 -0.86
CA PHE A 36 -4.21 -1.16 -2.22
C PHE A 36 -3.23 -2.09 -2.95
N LYS A 37 -2.92 -3.26 -2.38
CA LYS A 37 -2.07 -4.30 -3.03
C LYS A 37 -0.66 -3.80 -3.31
N ASP A 38 -0.18 -2.94 -2.41
CA ASP A 38 1.20 -2.49 -2.38
C ASP A 38 2.01 -3.45 -1.52
N ILE A 39 3.12 -3.96 -2.08
CA ILE A 39 4.10 -4.76 -1.36
C ILE A 39 5.39 -3.97 -1.20
N PHE A 40 5.98 -4.00 -0.02
CA PHE A 40 7.29 -3.42 0.25
C PHE A 40 8.24 -4.46 0.84
N GLY A 41 9.48 -4.41 0.39
CA GLY A 41 10.61 -5.09 0.99
C GLY A 41 10.57 -6.62 0.90
N GLY A 42 11.01 -7.26 1.99
CA GLY A 42 11.21 -8.69 2.09
C GLY A 42 12.64 -9.12 1.79
N ILE A 43 12.84 -10.43 1.67
CA ILE A 43 14.12 -11.06 1.35
C ILE A 43 14.00 -11.85 0.04
N GLY A 44 14.95 -11.64 -0.87
CA GLY A 44 15.14 -12.40 -2.10
C GLY A 44 16.49 -13.13 -2.12
N PRO A 45 16.87 -13.73 -3.26
CA PRO A 45 18.14 -14.46 -3.42
C PRO A 45 19.38 -13.64 -3.05
N ASP A 46 19.35 -12.34 -3.31
CA ASP A 46 20.47 -11.41 -3.10
C ASP A 46 20.40 -10.69 -1.74
N GLY A 47 19.45 -11.05 -0.87
CA GLY A 47 19.29 -10.48 0.47
C GLY A 47 18.07 -9.58 0.61
N ALA A 48 18.16 -8.61 1.54
CA ALA A 48 17.04 -7.74 1.89
C ALA A 48 16.71 -6.77 0.75
N LEU A 49 15.42 -6.64 0.44
CA LEU A 49 14.90 -5.86 -0.67
C LEU A 49 14.36 -4.53 -0.16
N GLY A 50 14.59 -3.45 -0.90
CA GLY A 50 14.06 -2.10 -0.64
C GLY A 50 13.11 -1.62 -1.73
N THR A 51 12.48 -2.56 -2.44
CA THR A 51 11.59 -2.26 -3.57
C THR A 51 10.13 -2.25 -3.16
N THR A 52 9.36 -1.34 -3.74
CA THR A 52 7.91 -1.24 -3.58
C THR A 52 7.21 -1.53 -4.89
N TYR A 53 6.21 -2.40 -4.89
CA TYR A 53 5.41 -2.71 -6.08
C TYR A 53 3.93 -2.54 -5.78
N LYS A 54 3.17 -2.10 -6.78
CA LYS A 54 1.71 -1.98 -6.74
C LYS A 54 1.09 -2.93 -7.74
N TYR A 55 0.07 -3.68 -7.31
CA TYR A 55 -0.74 -4.47 -8.23
C TYR A 55 -2.00 -3.71 -8.62
N HIS A 56 -2.08 -3.28 -9.88
CA HIS A 56 -3.23 -2.55 -10.38
C HIS A 56 -4.35 -3.50 -10.77
N VAL A 57 -5.54 -3.26 -10.22
CA VAL A 57 -6.79 -3.96 -10.57
C VAL A 57 -7.80 -2.87 -10.89
N GLY A 58 -7.92 -2.55 -12.17
CA GLY A 58 -8.81 -1.49 -12.63
C GLY A 58 -9.69 -1.94 -13.79
N MET A 59 -10.99 -1.71 -13.65
CA MET A 59 -11.96 -1.75 -14.73
C MET A 59 -12.22 -0.31 -15.16
N CYS A 60 -11.77 0.09 -16.34
CA CYS A 60 -12.14 1.38 -16.91
C CYS A 60 -13.26 1.12 -17.92
N ILE A 61 -14.31 1.93 -17.95
CA ILE A 61 -15.48 1.74 -18.84
C ILE A 61 -15.09 1.64 -20.33
N LEU A 62 -13.89 2.12 -20.69
CA LEU A 62 -13.34 2.10 -22.05
C LEU A 62 -12.06 1.27 -22.22
N ALA A 63 -11.58 0.57 -21.19
CA ALA A 63 -10.34 -0.22 -21.28
C ALA A 63 -10.50 -1.62 -20.68
N LEU A 64 -9.91 -2.61 -21.35
CA LEU A 64 -9.69 -3.96 -20.82
C LEU A 64 -9.15 -3.91 -19.39
N GLN A 65 -9.56 -4.89 -18.56
CA GLN A 65 -9.05 -5.12 -17.22
C GLN A 65 -7.51 -5.00 -17.21
N ARG A 66 -6.97 -3.94 -16.63
CA ARG A 66 -5.52 -3.81 -16.45
C ARG A 66 -5.17 -4.52 -15.14
N GLN A 67 -4.51 -5.67 -15.28
CA GLN A 67 -4.11 -6.58 -14.22
C GLN A 67 -2.58 -6.74 -14.29
N GLN A 68 -1.86 -5.74 -13.81
CA GLN A 68 -0.40 -5.66 -13.97
C GLN A 68 0.29 -5.07 -12.73
N TRP A 69 1.52 -5.51 -12.52
CA TRP A 69 2.44 -4.95 -11.55
C TRP A 69 3.14 -3.72 -12.11
N THR A 70 3.40 -2.75 -11.23
CA THR A 70 4.26 -1.60 -11.51
C THR A 70 5.27 -1.46 -10.37
N LEU A 71 6.53 -1.22 -10.70
CA LEU A 71 7.55 -0.83 -9.73
C LEU A 71 7.33 0.64 -9.35
N LEU A 72 7.02 0.92 -8.08
CA LEU A 72 6.82 2.29 -7.61
C LEU A 72 8.16 3.01 -7.39
N GLN A 73 8.28 4.19 -7.96
CA GLN A 73 9.32 5.16 -7.64
C GLN A 73 8.71 6.17 -6.64
N LEU A 74 9.19 6.15 -5.39
CA LEU A 74 8.69 7.05 -4.34
C LEU A 74 9.52 8.34 -4.34
N ASP A 75 8.86 9.48 -4.17
CA ASP A 75 9.50 10.81 -4.14
C ASP A 75 10.34 11.05 -2.86
N SER A 76 10.23 10.15 -1.87
CA SER A 76 10.95 10.15 -0.59
C SER A 76 12.10 9.16 -0.63
N PRO A 77 13.21 9.37 0.11
CA PRO A 77 14.24 8.34 0.25
C PRO A 77 13.61 7.02 0.68
N LEU A 78 13.69 6.02 -0.20
CA LEU A 78 13.19 4.68 0.04
C LEU A 78 13.85 4.13 1.32
N PRO A 79 13.09 3.46 2.20
CA PRO A 79 13.68 2.80 3.34
C PRO A 79 14.73 1.79 2.85
N ALA A 80 15.84 1.66 3.57
CA ALA A 80 16.82 0.62 3.29
C ALA A 80 16.14 -0.76 3.23
N GLY A 81 16.69 -1.64 2.39
CA GLY A 81 16.12 -2.97 2.18
C GLY A 81 15.98 -3.74 3.48
N ARG A 82 14.79 -4.26 3.73
CA ARG A 82 14.41 -4.87 5.02
C ARG A 82 13.32 -5.91 4.87
N LEU A 83 13.25 -6.78 5.87
CA LEU A 83 12.27 -7.84 6.04
C LEU A 83 11.63 -7.74 7.43
N ASP A 84 10.48 -8.41 7.61
CA ASP A 84 9.72 -8.49 8.87
C ASP A 84 9.26 -7.12 9.43
N GLN A 85 9.10 -6.13 8.55
CA GLN A 85 8.53 -4.82 8.87
C GLN A 85 7.00 -4.84 8.92
N ALA A 86 6.41 -3.91 9.67
CA ALA A 86 4.99 -3.62 9.62
C ALA A 86 4.71 -2.49 8.62
N THR A 87 3.64 -2.62 7.82
CA THR A 87 3.18 -1.54 6.94
C THR A 87 1.71 -1.24 7.10
N CYS A 88 1.34 0.02 6.93
CA CYS A 88 -0.05 0.44 6.79
C CYS A 88 -0.15 1.59 5.77
N VAL A 89 -1.35 1.74 5.21
CA VAL A 89 -1.69 2.88 4.35
C VAL A 89 -2.65 3.77 5.11
N ILE A 90 -2.31 5.06 5.21
CA ILE A 90 -3.15 6.09 5.80
C ILE A 90 -3.72 6.96 4.66
N PRO A 91 -5.05 7.07 4.50
CA PRO A 91 -5.63 7.99 3.55
C PRO A 91 -5.35 9.43 4.00
N GLY A 92 -4.77 10.22 3.10
CA GLY A 92 -4.52 11.63 3.27
C GLY A 92 -5.38 12.44 2.30
N HIS A 93 -5.75 13.64 2.74
CA HIS A 93 -6.27 14.68 1.86
C HIS A 93 -5.12 15.66 1.64
N ALA A 94 -4.73 15.89 0.39
CA ALA A 94 -3.82 16.99 0.09
C ALA A 94 -4.56 18.30 0.37
N GLY A 95 -4.45 18.80 1.61
CA GLY A 95 -4.93 20.13 1.95
C GLY A 95 -4.11 21.15 1.16
N GLU A 96 -4.79 22.10 0.50
CA GLU A 96 -4.13 23.32 0.04
C GLU A 96 -3.51 24.00 1.28
N SER A 97 -2.21 24.24 1.21
CA SER A 97 -1.41 24.84 2.28
C SER A 97 -1.95 26.22 2.67
N GLY A 98 -2.83 26.27 3.66
CA GLY A 98 -3.11 27.46 4.46
C GLY A 98 -2.33 27.37 5.77
N ASP A 99 -1.46 28.34 6.04
CA ASP A 99 -0.78 28.50 7.32
C ASP A 99 -1.80 28.41 8.48
N GLY A 100 -1.67 27.42 9.35
CA GLY A 100 -2.61 27.24 10.45
C GLY A 100 -2.33 26.04 11.34
N GLU A 101 -1.47 26.27 12.34
CA GLU A 101 -1.47 25.72 13.70
C GLU A 101 -1.56 24.19 13.92
N ALA A 102 -0.59 23.66 14.68
CA ALA A 102 -0.48 22.26 15.06
C ALA A 102 -1.74 21.78 15.81
N VAL A 103 -2.45 20.82 15.23
CA VAL A 103 -3.60 20.16 15.87
C VAL A 103 -3.07 19.24 16.98
N THR A 104 -3.26 19.64 18.22
CA THR A 104 -3.11 18.77 19.39
C THR A 104 -4.33 17.86 19.50
N TRP A 105 -4.13 16.54 19.36
CA TRP A 105 -5.17 15.57 19.63
C TRP A 105 -5.35 15.43 21.14
N GLU A 106 -6.41 16.00 21.69
CA GLU A 106 -6.89 15.65 23.02
C GLU A 106 -7.81 14.42 22.94
N ASP A 107 -7.57 13.50 23.87
CA ASP A 107 -8.20 12.19 23.99
C ASP A 107 -9.60 12.36 24.60
N GLN A 108 -10.66 12.20 23.81
CA GLN A 108 -12.01 12.02 24.34
C GLN A 108 -12.68 10.80 23.73
N ALA A 109 -12.62 9.70 24.48
CA ALA A 109 -13.49 8.56 24.36
C ALA A 109 -14.96 8.97 24.61
N GLY A 110 -15.74 9.04 23.52
CA GLY A 110 -17.18 9.30 23.54
C GLY A 110 -17.90 8.30 22.65
N ASP A 111 -18.59 7.36 23.30
CA ASP A 111 -19.43 6.33 22.70
C ASP A 111 -20.72 6.95 22.13
N THR A 112 -20.74 7.29 20.83
CA THR A 112 -22.00 7.61 20.12
C THR A 112 -21.85 7.37 18.62
N ALA A 113 -22.52 6.35 18.10
CA ALA A 113 -22.59 6.04 16.67
C ALA A 113 -23.62 6.93 15.96
N GLU A 114 -23.16 7.91 15.19
CA GLU A 114 -23.99 8.72 14.27
C GLU A 114 -24.21 8.00 12.93
N PRO A 115 -25.38 8.14 12.26
CA PRO A 115 -25.72 7.33 11.09
C PRO A 115 -25.04 7.83 9.82
N LEU A 116 -24.47 6.89 9.06
CA LEU A 116 -23.90 7.08 7.72
C LEU A 116 -24.93 7.68 6.76
N ARG A 117 -24.68 8.92 6.32
CA ARG A 117 -25.44 9.58 5.25
C ARG A 117 -25.18 8.86 3.92
N LYS A 118 -26.25 8.37 3.30
CA LYS A 118 -26.26 7.89 1.91
C LYS A 118 -26.12 9.07 0.93
N SER A 119 -25.14 9.02 0.05
CA SER A 119 -25.12 9.71 -1.25
C SER A 119 -24.69 8.67 -2.29
N ARG A 120 -25.64 8.07 -3.00
CA ARG A 120 -26.23 8.52 -4.29
C ARG A 120 -25.16 8.55 -5.39
N ASP A 121 -25.37 7.65 -6.34
CA ASP A 121 -24.57 7.38 -7.52
C ASP A 121 -24.35 8.63 -8.37
N GLU A 122 -23.08 9.00 -8.56
CA GLU A 122 -22.63 9.81 -9.69
C GLU A 122 -21.27 9.26 -10.17
N GLU A 123 -21.33 8.36 -11.15
CA GLU A 123 -20.20 7.90 -11.95
C GLU A 123 -19.69 9.06 -12.83
N GLY A 124 -18.67 9.74 -12.33
CA GLY A 124 -17.80 10.62 -13.10
C GLY A 124 -16.35 10.19 -12.89
N CYS A 125 -15.54 10.22 -13.95
CA CYS A 125 -14.09 10.01 -13.86
C CYS A 125 -13.44 11.23 -13.16
N ALA A 126 -13.72 11.41 -11.88
CA ALA A 126 -12.99 12.31 -11.03
C ALA A 126 -11.62 11.65 -10.78
N GLU A 127 -10.57 12.34 -11.21
CA GLU A 127 -9.22 12.05 -10.76
C GLU A 127 -9.23 12.27 -9.25
N ASP A 128 -9.41 11.18 -8.49
CA ASP A 128 -9.46 11.24 -7.04
C ASP A 128 -8.10 11.76 -6.58
N THR A 129 -8.05 13.01 -6.17
CA THR A 129 -6.87 13.66 -5.58
C THR A 129 -6.58 13.11 -4.17
N ALA A 130 -7.09 11.92 -3.86
CA ALA A 130 -6.73 11.14 -2.70
C ALA A 130 -5.24 10.81 -2.76
N VAL A 131 -4.53 11.27 -1.73
CA VAL A 131 -3.11 11.02 -1.57
C VAL A 131 -2.96 10.05 -0.43
N HIS A 132 -2.31 8.92 -0.65
CA HIS A 132 -2.15 7.90 0.38
C HIS A 132 -0.73 7.96 0.96
N LEU A 133 -0.60 7.74 2.26
CA LEU A 133 0.69 7.64 2.94
C LEU A 133 0.97 6.17 3.23
N LEU A 134 2.02 5.63 2.63
CA LEU A 134 2.59 4.34 3.00
C LEU A 134 3.51 4.55 4.20
N VAL A 135 3.15 3.95 5.32
CA VAL A 135 3.97 3.95 6.55
C VAL A 135 4.64 2.60 6.69
N VAL A 136 5.95 2.62 6.91
CA VAL A 136 6.79 1.45 7.13
C VAL A 136 7.46 1.57 8.50
N PHE A 137 7.17 0.64 9.41
CA PHE A 137 7.73 0.64 10.76
C PHE A 137 8.64 -0.58 10.98
N GLY A 138 9.88 -0.30 11.41
CA GLY A 138 10.82 -1.32 11.85
C GLY A 138 11.29 -2.27 10.75
N GLY A 139 11.48 -3.54 11.12
CA GLY A 139 12.09 -4.59 10.29
C GLY A 139 13.57 -4.81 10.59
N MET A 140 14.22 -5.67 9.81
CA MET A 140 15.64 -5.96 9.92
C MET A 140 16.28 -6.24 8.56
N ASP A 141 17.60 -6.20 8.47
CA ASP A 141 18.34 -6.67 7.30
C ASP A 141 18.84 -8.13 7.48
N THR A 142 19.46 -8.68 6.44
CA THR A 142 20.01 -10.05 6.46
C THR A 142 21.28 -10.20 7.29
N GLN A 143 21.87 -9.11 7.78
CA GLN A 143 23.01 -9.11 8.71
C GLN A 143 22.56 -9.05 10.17
N GLY A 144 21.24 -9.02 10.43
CA GLY A 144 20.68 -8.94 11.77
C GLY A 144 20.59 -7.53 12.33
N LYS A 145 20.85 -6.49 11.52
CA LYS A 145 20.64 -5.11 11.95
C LYS A 145 19.15 -4.82 12.03
N VAL A 146 18.69 -4.52 13.23
CA VAL A 146 17.30 -4.12 13.47
C VAL A 146 17.12 -2.66 13.13
N HIS A 147 16.10 -2.37 12.33
CA HIS A 147 15.63 -1.03 12.06
C HIS A 147 14.61 -0.61 13.12
N ARG A 148 14.85 0.54 13.75
CA ARG A 148 13.97 1.14 14.78
C ARG A 148 13.47 2.52 14.33
N ASP A 149 13.25 2.64 13.04
CA ASP A 149 12.79 3.85 12.36
C ASP A 149 11.34 3.67 11.87
N CYS A 150 10.74 4.81 11.50
CA CYS A 150 9.47 4.89 10.80
C CYS A 150 9.71 5.67 9.53
N ALA A 151 9.47 5.06 8.38
CA ALA A 151 9.58 5.70 7.08
C ALA A 151 8.17 5.93 6.51
N VAL A 152 7.96 7.13 5.96
CA VAL A 152 6.68 7.52 5.37
C VAL A 152 6.93 7.94 3.94
N SER A 153 6.13 7.41 3.02
CA SER A 153 6.20 7.72 1.60
C SER A 153 4.82 8.07 1.05
N LEU A 154 4.78 9.06 0.18
CA LEU A 154 3.59 9.40 -0.57
C LEU A 154 3.37 8.38 -1.69
N ILE A 155 2.16 7.85 -1.81
CA ILE A 155 1.74 7.01 -2.92
C ILE A 155 0.48 7.61 -3.57
N LYS A 156 0.47 7.62 -4.91
CA LYS A 156 -0.63 8.11 -5.76
C LYS A 156 -1.25 6.94 -6.52
#